data_AF-A0A955F3T7-F1
#
_entry.id   AF-A0A955F3T7-F1
#
_cell.length_a   1.000
_cell.length_b   1.000
_cell.length_c   1.000
_cell.angle_alpha   90.00
_cell.angle_beta   90.00
_cell.angle_gamma   90.00
#
_symmetry.space_group_name_H-M   'P 1'
#
loop_
_entity.id
_entity.type
_entity.pdbx_description
1 polymer ?
#
loop_
_entity_poly.entity_id
_entity_poly.type
_entity_poly.pdbx_seq_one_letter_code
_entity_poly.pdbx_strand_id
1 'polypeptide(L)'
;MRSLRYVPIIFVLALTPGLLAQSGAKDKKSATPPQAEGTEVDPFAKTGHLQIELHLRRGGAINGVALDGRLIERRGRTGEYEVLQETEKTRVDAGVRIWFYEGLPGFLFVAWRDIERLRIVRELNQGEFEVYEEKAQAAAEKARPSADKKTPNADTLSRRGQAVAGFGALEQHERDLLTEYPKSEGFTPERYSAIQKALVVEGKEPSEKDGDWLLVYPEWLEAWNTFHEAPTKPAGADRKTAPAPRPTASTKSPKPLKRLDDPKSDRGPVQAPKPKSPRSDSPKRTAKK
;
A
#
# COMPACT_ATOMS: atom_id res chain seq x y z
N MET A 1 19.75 30.54 6.94
CA MET A 1 19.20 29.44 7.75
C MET A 1 18.22 30.00 8.78
N ARG A 2 16.91 29.93 8.53
CA ARG A 2 15.87 30.39 9.48
C ARG A 2 15.31 29.14 10.16
N SER A 3 15.57 29.02 11.46
CA SER A 3 15.03 27.96 12.31
C SER A 3 13.51 28.14 12.44
N LEU A 4 12.74 27.23 11.82
CA LEU A 4 11.32 27.07 12.09
C LEU A 4 11.18 26.48 13.50
N ARG A 5 10.70 27.29 14.44
CA ARG A 5 10.40 26.85 15.80
C ARG A 5 9.02 26.20 15.81
N TYR A 6 9.00 24.90 16.12
CA TYR A 6 7.79 24.12 16.33
C TYR A 6 7.06 24.62 17.59
N VAL A 7 5.80 25.02 17.44
CA VAL A 7 4.92 25.39 18.57
C VAL A 7 4.03 24.19 18.87
N PRO A 8 4.17 23.53 20.03
CA PRO A 8 3.30 22.41 20.37
C PRO A 8 1.87 22.93 20.60
N ILE A 9 0.93 22.42 19.81
CA ILE A 9 -0.51 22.61 20.05
C ILE A 9 -0.90 21.69 21.20
N ILE A 10 -1.03 22.26 22.40
CA ILE A 10 -1.54 21.56 23.57
C ILE A 10 -3.06 21.48 23.45
N PHE A 11 -3.59 20.31 23.09
CA PHE A 11 -5.01 20.01 23.21
C PHE A 11 -5.37 19.85 24.69
N VAL A 12 -6.02 20.85 25.26
CA VAL A 12 -6.61 20.77 26.60
C VAL A 12 -7.93 20.00 26.48
N LEU A 13 -7.92 18.72 26.84
CA LEU A 13 -9.11 17.93 27.09
C LEU A 13 -9.84 18.52 28.31
N ALA A 14 -10.94 19.23 28.06
CA ALA A 14 -11.87 19.62 29.11
C ALA A 14 -12.61 18.37 29.62
N LEU A 15 -12.20 17.87 30.79
CA LEU A 15 -13.00 16.95 31.60
C LEU A 15 -14.25 17.69 32.09
N THR A 16 -15.42 17.34 31.58
CA THR A 16 -16.70 17.74 32.19
C THR A 16 -17.06 16.75 33.30
N PRO A 17 -17.17 17.20 34.57
CA PRO A 17 -17.66 16.34 35.64
C PRO A 17 -19.20 16.26 35.62
N GLY A 18 -19.68 15.03 35.68
CA GLY A 18 -20.90 14.54 36.34
C GLY A 18 -22.14 15.45 36.43
N LEU A 19 -23.23 14.97 35.82
CA LEU A 19 -24.56 15.17 36.38
C LEU A 19 -25.15 13.80 36.76
N LEU A 20 -25.09 13.54 38.06
CA LEU A 20 -25.72 12.42 38.74
C LEU A 20 -27.18 12.82 39.02
N ALA A 21 -28.16 12.19 38.36
CA ALA A 21 -29.57 12.28 38.73
C ALA A 21 -30.08 10.88 39.10
N GLN A 22 -30.34 10.69 40.39
CA GLN A 22 -30.96 9.51 40.97
C GLN A 22 -32.48 9.55 40.85
N SER A 23 -33.02 8.33 40.90
CA SER A 23 -34.28 7.92 41.52
C SER A 23 -35.51 7.84 40.61
N GLY A 24 -35.95 6.60 40.45
CA GLY A 24 -37.23 6.19 39.89
C GLY A 24 -37.48 4.75 40.36
N ALA A 25 -38.52 4.57 41.17
CA ALA A 25 -38.79 3.40 41.96
C ALA A 25 -39.25 2.17 41.15
N LYS A 26 -38.95 1.00 41.72
CA LYS A 26 -39.72 -0.25 41.76
C LYS A 26 -40.83 -0.44 40.71
N ASP A 27 -40.70 -1.48 39.89
CA ASP A 27 -41.61 -2.62 39.99
C ASP A 27 -41.01 -3.91 39.42
N LYS A 28 -41.11 -4.97 40.23
CA LYS A 28 -40.71 -6.34 39.91
C LYS A 28 -41.78 -6.98 39.03
N LYS A 29 -41.47 -7.22 37.76
CA LYS A 29 -42.03 -8.34 37.01
C LYS A 29 -40.95 -8.87 36.08
N SER A 30 -40.37 -9.99 36.48
CA SER A 30 -39.39 -10.76 35.71
C SER A 30 -40.08 -11.33 34.47
N ALA A 31 -40.13 -10.52 33.42
CA ALA A 31 -40.29 -11.00 32.06
C ALA A 31 -38.89 -11.39 31.59
N THR A 32 -38.66 -12.68 31.37
CA THR A 32 -37.51 -13.16 30.59
C THR A 32 -37.53 -12.40 29.28
N PRO A 33 -36.52 -11.58 28.96
CA PRO A 33 -36.44 -10.91 27.68
C PRO A 33 -36.50 -12.00 26.61
N PRO A 34 -37.33 -11.88 25.56
CA PRO A 34 -37.18 -12.75 24.40
C PRO A 34 -35.71 -12.63 24.00
N GLN A 35 -35.00 -13.77 23.99
CA GLN A 35 -33.71 -13.83 23.33
C GLN A 35 -33.99 -13.36 21.91
N ALA A 36 -33.69 -12.10 21.63
CA ALA A 36 -33.63 -11.60 20.27
C ALA A 36 -32.67 -12.55 19.60
N GLU A 37 -33.18 -13.38 18.69
CA GLU A 37 -32.38 -14.05 17.69
C GLU A 37 -31.56 -12.94 17.06
N GLY A 38 -30.31 -12.82 17.53
CA GLY A 38 -29.37 -11.87 17.00
C GLY A 38 -29.16 -12.31 15.59
N THR A 39 -29.84 -11.67 14.64
CA THR A 39 -29.44 -11.67 13.25
C THR A 39 -27.97 -11.33 13.31
N GLU A 40 -27.12 -12.33 13.11
CA GLU A 40 -25.69 -12.17 12.99
C GLU A 40 -25.51 -11.39 11.69
N VAL A 41 -25.68 -10.07 11.78
CA VAL A 41 -25.50 -9.16 10.67
C VAL A 41 -24.03 -9.23 10.39
N ASP A 42 -23.70 -10.01 9.37
CA ASP A 42 -22.37 -10.12 8.83
C ASP A 42 -21.81 -8.68 8.70
N PRO A 43 -20.83 -8.28 9.52
CA PRO A 43 -20.32 -6.91 9.51
C PRO A 43 -19.70 -6.55 8.15
N PHE A 44 -19.47 -7.54 7.28
CA PHE A 44 -18.97 -7.40 5.92
C PHE A 44 -20.06 -7.25 4.85
N ALA A 45 -21.34 -7.42 5.19
CA ALA A 45 -22.46 -7.23 4.26
C ALA A 45 -22.90 -5.76 4.10
N LYS A 46 -22.16 -4.81 4.68
CA LYS A 46 -22.49 -3.38 4.57
C LYS A 46 -22.13 -2.87 3.18
N THR A 47 -23.07 -2.20 2.53
CA THR A 47 -22.89 -1.62 1.19
C THR A 47 -22.42 -0.16 1.23
N GLY A 48 -22.35 0.46 2.41
CA GLY A 48 -21.97 1.87 2.57
C GLY A 48 -20.46 2.09 2.81
N HIS A 49 -20.00 3.33 2.63
CA HIS A 49 -18.63 3.72 2.97
C HIS A 49 -18.44 3.70 4.50
N LEU A 50 -17.30 3.20 4.97
CA LEU A 50 -17.03 3.05 6.39
C LEU A 50 -15.86 3.94 6.81
N GLN A 51 -16.06 4.74 7.86
CA GLN A 51 -14.95 5.37 8.56
C GLN A 51 -14.29 4.33 9.46
N ILE A 52 -13.00 4.10 9.26
CA ILE A 52 -12.25 3.06 9.97
C ILE A 52 -11.03 3.65 10.69
N GLU A 53 -10.69 3.01 11.80
CA GLU A 53 -9.48 3.24 12.58
C GLU A 53 -8.70 1.91 12.63
N LEU A 54 -7.47 1.91 12.13
CA LEU A 54 -6.56 0.76 12.16
C LEU A 54 -5.43 1.01 13.15
N HIS A 55 -5.30 0.16 14.15
CA HIS A 55 -4.09 0.09 14.97
C HIS A 55 -3.12 -0.89 14.33
N LEU A 56 -1.87 -0.45 14.15
CA LEU A 56 -0.82 -1.27 13.56
C LEU A 56 -0.03 -1.99 14.65
N ARG A 57 0.44 -3.21 14.36
CA ARG A 57 1.24 -4.03 15.30
C ARG A 57 2.56 -3.38 15.71
N ARG A 58 3.08 -2.46 14.89
CA ARG A 58 4.32 -1.72 15.18
C ARG A 58 4.06 -0.43 15.97
N GLY A 59 2.83 -0.20 16.40
CA GLY A 59 2.37 1.05 16.99
C GLY A 59 1.83 2.01 15.93
N GLY A 60 1.19 3.07 16.40
CA GLY A 60 0.48 4.03 15.55
C GLY A 60 -0.97 3.61 15.27
N ALA A 61 -1.75 4.59 14.81
CA ALA A 61 -3.12 4.39 14.38
C ALA A 61 -3.33 5.15 13.06
N ILE A 62 -4.01 4.51 12.12
CA ILE A 62 -4.37 5.08 10.83
C ILE A 62 -5.88 5.28 10.81
N ASN A 63 -6.30 6.50 10.50
CA ASN A 63 -7.71 6.84 10.30
C ASN A 63 -7.96 7.12 8.83
N GLY A 64 -9.05 6.57 8.28
CA GLY A 64 -9.46 6.84 6.92
C GLY A 64 -10.78 6.20 6.55
N VAL A 65 -11.02 6.01 5.25
CA VAL A 65 -12.30 5.52 4.73
C VAL A 65 -12.10 4.21 3.95
N ALA A 66 -12.90 3.20 4.23
CA ALA A 66 -13.05 2.01 3.40
C ALA A 66 -14.27 2.18 2.49
N LEU A 67 -14.09 1.95 1.19
CA LEU A 67 -15.17 2.12 0.21
C LEU A 67 -16.07 0.89 0.17
N ASP A 68 -17.37 1.10 -0.05
CA ASP A 68 -18.40 0.05 -0.24
C ASP A 68 -18.38 -1.06 0.82
N GLY A 69 -17.98 -0.75 2.07
CA GLY A 69 -17.83 -1.74 3.14
C GLY A 69 -16.73 -2.78 2.92
N ARG A 70 -15.86 -2.60 1.92
CA ARG A 70 -14.79 -3.56 1.57
C ARG A 70 -13.64 -3.45 2.55
N LEU A 71 -13.64 -4.30 3.56
CA LEU A 71 -12.61 -4.31 4.60
C LEU A 71 -11.43 -5.23 4.27
N ILE A 72 -11.65 -6.36 3.59
CA ILE A 72 -10.61 -7.38 3.37
C ILE A 72 -10.33 -7.49 1.88
N GLU A 73 -9.35 -6.71 1.46
CA GLU A 73 -8.76 -6.54 0.13
C GLU A 73 -7.70 -7.60 -0.19
N ARG A 74 -7.58 -8.13 -1.42
CA ARG A 74 -6.26 -8.56 -1.95
C ARG A 74 -5.97 -7.94 -3.31
N ARG A 75 -4.70 -7.72 -3.59
CA ARG A 75 -4.25 -7.32 -4.92
C ARG A 75 -4.12 -8.56 -5.81
N GLY A 76 -4.99 -8.66 -6.82
CA GLY A 76 -4.96 -9.68 -7.86
C GLY A 76 -3.75 -9.53 -8.78
N ARG A 77 -3.55 -10.53 -9.64
CA ARG A 77 -2.40 -10.56 -10.59
C ARG A 77 -2.46 -9.47 -11.64
N THR A 78 -3.67 -9.04 -12.01
CA THR A 78 -3.93 -7.95 -12.96
C THR A 78 -3.77 -6.57 -12.33
N GLY A 79 -3.51 -6.49 -11.02
CA GLY A 79 -3.46 -5.24 -10.27
C GLY A 79 -4.81 -4.79 -9.72
N GLU A 80 -5.91 -5.46 -10.10
CA GLU A 80 -7.24 -5.23 -9.54
C GLU A 80 -7.34 -5.72 -8.10
N TYR A 81 -8.25 -5.14 -7.32
CA TYR A 81 -8.47 -5.54 -5.93
C TYR A 81 -9.72 -6.41 -5.81
N GLU A 82 -9.55 -7.60 -5.25
CA GLU A 82 -10.61 -8.59 -5.06
C GLU A 82 -11.01 -8.62 -3.60
N VAL A 83 -12.31 -8.51 -3.33
CA VAL A 83 -12.87 -8.62 -1.98
C VAL A 83 -12.78 -10.08 -1.52
N LEU A 84 -12.20 -10.29 -0.34
CA LEU A 84 -12.05 -11.58 0.29
C LEU A 84 -13.08 -11.77 1.40
N GLN A 85 -13.37 -13.04 1.70
CA GLN A 85 -14.17 -13.40 2.87
C GLN A 85 -13.33 -13.27 4.16
N GLU A 86 -13.98 -13.17 5.31
CA GLU A 86 -13.27 -13.05 6.59
C GLU A 86 -12.36 -14.25 6.88
N THR A 87 -12.75 -15.45 6.44
CA THR A 87 -11.94 -16.68 6.56
C THR A 87 -10.59 -16.56 5.85
N GLU A 88 -10.49 -15.70 4.84
CA GLU A 88 -9.29 -15.48 4.03
C GLU A 88 -8.40 -14.34 4.55
N LYS A 89 -8.75 -13.69 5.68
CA LYS A 89 -7.93 -12.60 6.26
C LYS A 89 -6.50 -13.00 6.63
N THR A 90 -6.26 -14.30 6.80
CA THR A 90 -4.94 -14.86 7.15
C THR A 90 -4.01 -15.01 5.96
N ARG A 91 -4.49 -14.78 4.73
CA ARG A 91 -3.65 -14.83 3.53
C ARG A 91 -2.58 -13.74 3.57
N VAL A 92 -1.41 -14.06 3.03
CA VAL A 92 -0.23 -13.17 3.07
C VAL A 92 -0.44 -11.88 2.28
N ASP A 93 -1.31 -11.94 1.27
CA ASP A 93 -1.67 -10.85 0.35
C ASP A 93 -2.98 -10.13 0.73
N ALA A 94 -3.64 -10.54 1.81
CA ALA A 94 -4.82 -9.86 2.32
C ALA A 94 -4.44 -8.55 3.04
N GLY A 95 -5.32 -7.55 2.97
CA GLY A 95 -5.14 -6.24 3.59
C GLY A 95 -6.38 -5.38 3.52
N VAL A 96 -6.25 -4.09 3.82
CA VAL A 96 -7.33 -3.10 3.82
C VAL A 96 -6.91 -1.94 2.93
N ARG A 97 -7.77 -1.49 2.01
CA ARG A 97 -7.59 -0.20 1.31
C ARG A 97 -8.19 0.94 2.14
N ILE A 98 -7.37 1.93 2.43
CA ILE A 98 -7.73 3.10 3.23
C ILE A 98 -7.63 4.32 2.34
N TRP A 99 -8.77 4.93 2.05
CA TRP A 99 -8.87 6.13 1.25
C TRP A 99 -8.75 7.38 2.12
N PHE A 100 -8.28 8.47 1.51
CA PHE A 100 -8.19 9.80 2.11
C PHE A 100 -7.34 9.87 3.39
N TYR A 101 -6.32 9.01 3.48
CA TYR A 101 -5.39 9.04 4.59
C TYR A 101 -4.68 10.40 4.66
N GLU A 102 -4.79 11.08 5.79
CA GLU A 102 -4.26 12.44 6.01
C GLU A 102 -4.71 13.47 4.95
N GLY A 103 -5.85 13.23 4.32
CA GLY A 103 -6.34 14.07 3.23
C GLY A 103 -5.56 13.89 1.93
N LEU A 104 -4.73 12.87 1.77
CA LEU A 104 -4.11 12.59 0.48
C LEU A 104 -5.13 11.96 -0.47
N PRO A 105 -5.14 12.35 -1.76
CA PRO A 105 -5.95 11.67 -2.76
C PRO A 105 -5.43 10.24 -2.98
N GLY A 106 -6.35 9.31 -3.25
CA GLY A 106 -6.02 7.90 -3.47
C GLY A 106 -6.15 7.05 -2.22
N PHE A 107 -5.45 5.92 -2.21
CA PHE A 107 -5.55 4.93 -1.14
C PHE A 107 -4.19 4.41 -0.69
N LEU A 108 -4.14 4.05 0.58
CA LEU A 108 -3.07 3.28 1.20
C LEU A 108 -3.55 1.84 1.37
N PHE A 109 -2.79 0.87 0.87
CA PHE A 109 -3.05 -0.55 1.13
C PHE A 109 -2.25 -1.02 2.34
N VAL A 110 -2.92 -1.40 3.41
CA VAL A 110 -2.29 -1.91 4.64
C VAL A 110 -2.49 -3.42 4.72
N ALA A 111 -1.40 -4.17 4.65
CA ALA A 111 -1.44 -5.63 4.73
C ALA A 111 -1.99 -6.10 6.09
N TRP A 112 -2.85 -7.12 6.08
CA TRP A 112 -3.56 -7.59 7.27
C TRP A 112 -2.60 -8.05 8.38
N ARG A 113 -1.46 -8.62 8.00
CA ARG A 113 -0.39 -9.01 8.93
C ARG A 113 0.21 -7.85 9.73
N ASP A 114 0.13 -6.62 9.23
CA ASP A 114 0.63 -5.42 9.90
C ASP A 114 -0.45 -4.78 10.81
N ILE A 115 -1.71 -5.23 10.71
CA ILE A 115 -2.84 -4.74 11.50
C ILE A 115 -2.92 -5.52 12.82
N GLU A 116 -3.02 -4.78 13.93
CA GLU A 116 -3.29 -5.31 15.26
C GLU A 116 -4.79 -5.33 15.55
N ARG A 117 -5.46 -4.21 15.26
CA ARG A 117 -6.89 -4.03 15.50
C ARG A 117 -7.50 -3.16 14.41
N LEU A 118 -8.64 -3.60 13.87
CA LEU A 118 -9.48 -2.82 12.98
C LEU A 118 -10.75 -2.44 13.75
N ARG A 119 -11.09 -1.16 13.76
CA ARG A 119 -12.32 -0.65 14.34
C ARG A 119 -13.11 0.12 13.28
N ILE A 120 -14.37 -0.29 13.08
CA ILE A 120 -15.33 0.52 12.33
C ILE A 120 -15.83 1.60 13.28
N VAL A 121 -15.53 2.85 12.97
CA VAL A 121 -15.96 4.00 13.79
C VAL A 121 -17.43 4.28 13.54
N ARG A 122 -17.79 4.41 12.25
CA ARG A 122 -19.16 4.64 11.80
C ARG A 122 -19.30 4.39 10.29
N GLU A 123 -20.53 4.25 9.85
CA GLU A 123 -20.89 4.28 8.44
C GLU A 123 -21.08 5.74 8.02
N LEU A 124 -20.53 6.11 6.86
CA LEU A 124 -20.61 7.44 6.30
C LEU A 124 -21.79 7.51 5.34
N ASN A 125 -22.58 8.57 5.46
CA ASN A 125 -23.56 8.90 4.42
C ASN A 125 -22.87 9.53 3.20
N GLN A 126 -23.60 9.65 2.09
CA GLN A 126 -23.09 10.20 0.84
C GLN A 126 -22.50 11.63 1.02
N GLY A 127 -23.19 12.51 1.74
CA GLY A 127 -22.72 13.88 1.95
C GLY A 127 -21.46 13.96 2.83
N GLU A 128 -21.32 13.09 3.83
CA GLU A 128 -20.11 12.99 4.64
C GLU A 128 -18.93 12.45 3.83
N PHE A 129 -19.18 11.51 2.92
CA PHE A 129 -18.18 10.98 2.00
C PHE A 129 -17.66 12.07 1.05
N GLU A 130 -18.55 12.87 0.46
CA GLU A 130 -18.19 14.01 -0.41
C GLU A 130 -17.26 15.01 0.30
N VAL A 131 -17.45 15.24 1.61
CA VAL A 131 -16.55 16.09 2.40
C VAL A 131 -15.13 15.52 2.49
N TYR A 132 -14.95 14.20 2.49
CA TYR A 132 -13.61 13.59 2.44
C TYR A 132 -12.97 13.72 1.06
N GLU A 133 -13.75 13.54 -0.01
CA GLU A 133 -13.28 13.75 -1.38
C GLU A 133 -12.83 15.19 -1.62
N GLU A 134 -13.65 16.17 -1.22
CA GLU A 134 -13.32 17.59 -1.37
C GLU A 134 -12.04 17.95 -0.61
N LYS A 135 -11.90 17.47 0.64
CA LYS A 135 -10.67 17.66 1.43
C LYS A 135 -9.46 17.05 0.74
N ALA A 136 -9.63 15.86 0.16
CA ALA A 136 -8.54 15.17 -0.50
C ALA A 136 -8.11 15.87 -1.80
N GLN A 137 -9.08 16.38 -2.57
CA GLN A 137 -8.81 17.19 -3.76
C GLN A 137 -8.14 18.51 -3.41
N ALA A 138 -8.62 19.22 -2.39
CA ALA A 138 -8.02 20.47 -1.93
C ALA A 138 -6.58 20.28 -1.43
N ALA A 139 -6.32 19.18 -0.71
CA ALA A 139 -4.97 18.82 -0.29
C ALA A 139 -4.08 18.43 -1.48
N ALA A 140 -4.62 17.72 -2.48
CA ALA A 140 -3.91 17.41 -3.72
C ALA A 140 -3.53 18.68 -4.49
N GLU A 141 -4.47 19.63 -4.62
CA GLU A 141 -4.24 20.90 -5.29
C GLU A 141 -3.21 21.75 -4.55
N LYS A 142 -3.23 21.73 -3.21
CA LYS A 142 -2.22 22.40 -2.39
C LYS A 142 -0.86 21.72 -2.45
N ALA A 143 -0.81 20.40 -2.59
CA ALA A 143 0.41 19.62 -2.72
C ALA A 143 1.03 19.73 -4.11
N ARG A 144 0.23 20.06 -5.15
CA ARG A 144 0.77 20.43 -6.45
C ARG A 144 1.65 21.66 -6.26
N PRO A 145 2.98 21.56 -6.48
CA PRO A 145 3.84 22.72 -6.40
C PRO A 145 3.26 23.75 -7.38
N SER A 146 2.93 24.94 -6.87
CA SER A 146 2.40 26.01 -7.70
C SER A 146 3.46 26.29 -8.76
N ALA A 147 3.24 25.79 -9.98
CA ALA A 147 4.19 25.89 -11.09
C ALA A 147 4.55 27.36 -11.42
N ASP A 148 3.78 28.32 -10.91
CA ASP A 148 3.98 29.76 -11.09
C ASP A 148 4.77 30.48 -9.99
N LYS A 149 5.11 29.84 -8.85
CA LYS A 149 5.95 30.51 -7.84
C LYS A 149 7.43 30.27 -8.13
N LYS A 150 7.93 31.08 -9.07
CA LYS A 150 9.32 31.55 -9.21
C LYS A 150 10.15 31.33 -7.94
N THR A 151 10.89 30.23 -7.90
CA THR A 151 12.15 30.16 -7.17
C THR A 151 13.14 31.11 -7.86
N PRO A 152 13.69 32.13 -7.19
CA PRO A 152 14.70 33.02 -7.78
C PRO A 152 16.06 32.34 -8.02
N ASN A 153 16.17 31.02 -7.88
CA ASN A 153 17.38 30.22 -8.17
C ASN A 153 17.09 29.05 -9.12
N ALA A 154 16.03 29.17 -9.95
CA ALA A 154 15.74 28.22 -11.02
C ALA A 154 16.60 28.40 -12.28
N ASP A 155 17.69 29.17 -12.24
CA ASP A 155 18.54 29.34 -13.43
C ASP A 155 19.35 28.07 -13.76
N THR A 156 19.46 27.13 -12.82
CA THR A 156 20.15 25.84 -13.05
C THR A 156 19.21 24.69 -13.46
N LEU A 157 17.88 24.81 -13.25
CA LEU A 157 16.91 23.77 -13.60
C LEU A 157 15.86 24.22 -14.64
N SER A 158 15.52 25.52 -14.74
CA SER A 158 14.60 26.02 -15.78
C SER A 158 15.25 26.17 -17.17
N ARG A 159 16.58 26.07 -17.30
CA ARG A 159 17.20 25.87 -18.64
C ARG A 159 16.96 24.46 -19.22
N ARG A 160 16.40 23.52 -18.46
CA ARG A 160 16.12 22.14 -18.92
C ARG A 160 14.67 21.91 -19.36
N GLY A 161 13.76 22.86 -19.09
CA GLY A 161 12.32 22.74 -19.42
C GLY A 161 11.87 23.48 -20.69
N GLN A 162 12.79 24.09 -21.44
CA GLN A 162 12.46 24.82 -22.67
C GLN A 162 13.26 24.27 -23.86
N ALA A 163 13.19 22.95 -24.05
CA ALA A 163 13.67 22.29 -25.25
C ALA A 163 12.57 21.43 -25.86
N VAL A 164 11.94 22.00 -26.89
CA VAL A 164 11.46 21.34 -28.11
C VAL A 164 10.25 20.40 -27.97
N ALA A 165 9.12 20.88 -28.47
CA ALA A 165 7.94 20.09 -28.82
C ALA A 165 8.25 19.10 -29.98
N GLY A 166 8.94 18.01 -29.65
CA GLY A 166 9.20 16.90 -30.55
C GLY A 166 9.22 15.60 -29.76
N PHE A 167 8.75 14.51 -30.38
CA PHE A 167 8.68 13.16 -29.81
C PHE A 167 9.98 12.65 -29.15
N GLY A 168 11.13 13.31 -29.33
CA GLY A 168 12.40 12.98 -28.65
C GLY A 168 12.68 13.71 -27.33
N ALA A 169 11.94 14.77 -26.97
CA ALA A 169 12.18 15.51 -25.73
C ALA A 169 11.65 14.78 -24.48
N LEU A 170 10.49 14.11 -24.62
CA LEU A 170 9.99 13.19 -23.60
C LEU A 170 11.01 12.05 -23.34
N GLU A 171 11.56 11.49 -24.41
CA GLU A 171 12.56 10.41 -24.32
C GLU A 171 13.85 10.87 -23.61
N GLN A 172 14.27 12.14 -23.79
CA GLN A 172 15.45 12.67 -23.10
C GLN A 172 15.19 12.89 -21.61
N HIS A 173 14.02 13.39 -21.24
CA HIS A 173 13.64 13.59 -19.84
C HIS A 173 13.57 12.25 -19.09
N GLU A 174 12.97 11.23 -19.69
CA GLU A 174 12.92 9.88 -19.14
C GLU A 174 14.32 9.28 -18.94
N ARG A 175 15.23 9.47 -19.91
CA ARG A 175 16.64 9.06 -19.77
C ARG A 175 17.37 9.83 -18.67
N ASP A 176 17.08 11.12 -18.51
CA ASP A 176 17.64 11.95 -17.45
C ASP A 176 17.21 11.42 -16.07
N LEU A 177 15.92 11.09 -15.88
CA LEU A 177 15.41 10.48 -14.65
C LEU A 177 16.09 9.15 -14.32
N LEU A 178 16.27 8.29 -15.32
CA LEU A 178 16.96 7.00 -15.15
C LEU A 178 18.46 7.15 -14.87
N THR A 179 19.07 8.24 -15.31
CA THR A 179 20.48 8.57 -15.06
C THR A 179 20.67 9.12 -13.65
N GLU A 180 19.76 9.99 -13.20
CA GLU A 180 19.82 10.62 -11.88
C GLU A 180 19.45 9.66 -10.74
N TYR A 181 18.51 8.75 -11.00
CA TYR A 181 18.03 7.74 -10.05
C TYR A 181 18.26 6.33 -10.61
N PRO A 182 19.52 5.89 -10.71
CA PRO A 182 19.84 4.62 -11.35
C PRO A 182 19.50 3.44 -10.43
N LYS A 183 19.00 2.36 -11.03
CA LYS A 183 18.67 1.12 -10.29
C LYS A 183 19.87 0.54 -9.53
N SER A 184 21.09 0.73 -10.02
CA SER A 184 22.34 0.29 -9.36
C SER A 184 22.55 0.94 -8.00
N GLU A 185 21.99 2.14 -7.76
CA GLU A 185 22.00 2.82 -6.47
C GLU A 185 20.82 2.39 -5.57
N GLY A 186 20.00 1.44 -6.02
CA GLY A 186 18.87 0.89 -5.28
C GLY A 186 17.56 1.64 -5.47
N PHE A 187 17.45 2.56 -6.43
CA PHE A 187 16.18 3.18 -6.81
C PHE A 187 15.31 2.13 -7.53
N THR A 188 14.47 1.43 -6.76
CA THR A 188 13.59 0.35 -7.22
C THR A 188 12.19 0.50 -6.64
N PRO A 189 11.14 -0.10 -7.26
CA PRO A 189 9.80 -0.10 -6.69
C PRO A 189 9.74 -0.62 -5.23
N GLU A 190 10.61 -1.56 -4.88
CA GLU A 190 10.72 -2.06 -3.51
C GLU A 190 11.25 -0.97 -2.56
N ARG A 191 12.27 -0.20 -2.96
CA ARG A 191 12.78 0.93 -2.17
C ARG A 191 11.72 2.01 -1.98
N TYR A 192 10.96 2.34 -3.02
CA TYR A 192 9.85 3.29 -2.92
C TYR A 192 8.86 2.86 -1.82
N SER A 193 8.41 1.60 -1.88
CA SER A 193 7.49 1.05 -0.87
C SER A 193 8.11 1.03 0.54
N ALA A 194 9.42 0.78 0.66
CA ALA A 194 10.13 0.77 1.93
C ALA A 194 10.23 2.17 2.53
N ILE A 195 10.52 3.19 1.72
CA ILE A 195 10.56 4.59 2.16
C ILE A 195 9.17 5.06 2.58
N GLN A 196 8.13 4.79 1.77
CA GLN A 196 6.76 5.13 2.14
C GLN A 196 6.33 4.44 3.44
N LYS A 197 6.66 3.16 3.61
CA LYS A 197 6.41 2.44 4.85
C LYS A 197 7.15 3.06 6.03
N ALA A 198 8.42 3.42 5.89
CA ALA A 198 9.20 4.06 6.94
C ALA A 198 8.62 5.44 7.32
N LEU A 199 8.16 6.21 6.33
CA LEU A 199 7.53 7.51 6.54
C LEU A 199 6.20 7.37 7.29
N VAL A 200 5.32 6.47 6.84
CA VAL A 200 3.95 6.34 7.39
C VAL A 200 3.92 5.53 8.69
N VAL A 201 4.60 4.38 8.73
CA VAL A 201 4.51 3.44 9.86
C VAL A 201 5.52 3.80 10.95
N GLU A 202 6.72 4.20 10.56
CA GLU A 202 7.82 4.44 11.51
C GLU A 202 8.00 5.94 11.83
N GLY A 203 7.31 6.83 11.10
CA GLY A 203 7.46 8.29 11.24
C GLY A 203 8.87 8.77 10.89
N LYS A 204 9.63 7.99 10.12
CA LYS A 204 11.02 8.29 9.77
C LYS A 204 11.06 9.18 8.54
N GLU A 205 11.63 10.37 8.67
CA GLU A 205 11.82 11.27 7.53
C GLU A 205 12.77 10.62 6.49
N PRO A 206 12.41 10.63 5.19
CA PRO A 206 13.29 10.18 4.12
C PRO A 206 14.55 11.07 4.03
N SER A 207 15.62 10.52 3.47
CA SER A 207 16.78 11.36 3.11
C SER A 207 16.37 12.40 2.05
N GLU A 208 17.11 13.50 1.91
CA GLU A 208 16.82 14.53 0.90
C GLU A 208 16.71 13.94 -0.51
N LYS A 209 17.67 13.08 -0.89
CA LYS A 209 17.65 12.36 -2.18
C LYS A 209 16.46 11.40 -2.32
N ASP A 210 16.05 10.73 -1.24
CA ASP A 210 14.85 9.89 -1.25
C ASP A 210 13.58 10.74 -1.39
N GLY A 211 13.52 11.90 -0.73
CA GLY A 211 12.43 12.86 -0.83
C GLY A 211 12.25 13.38 -2.26
N ASP A 212 13.34 13.82 -2.89
CA ASP A 212 13.32 14.27 -4.29
C ASP A 212 12.87 13.16 -5.24
N TRP A 213 13.37 11.93 -5.05
CA TRP A 213 12.97 10.79 -5.85
C TRP A 213 11.50 10.40 -5.67
N LEU A 214 10.97 10.45 -4.44
CA LEU A 214 9.55 10.18 -4.18
C LEU A 214 8.63 11.12 -4.98
N LEU A 215 9.06 12.37 -5.21
CA LEU A 215 8.29 13.35 -5.99
C LEU A 215 8.24 13.00 -7.49
N VAL A 216 9.30 12.41 -8.03
CA VAL A 216 9.42 12.03 -9.46
C VAL A 216 9.24 10.53 -9.72
N TYR A 217 8.83 9.76 -8.70
CA TYR A 217 8.71 8.31 -8.80
C TYR A 217 7.71 7.86 -9.88
N PRO A 218 6.53 8.49 -10.05
CA PRO A 218 5.60 8.11 -11.11
C PRO A 218 6.22 8.24 -12.51
N GLU A 219 6.88 9.37 -12.80
CA GLU A 219 7.54 9.59 -14.09
C GLU A 219 8.73 8.65 -14.26
N TRP A 220 9.49 8.41 -13.18
CA TRP A 220 10.60 7.46 -13.19
C TRP A 220 10.15 6.02 -13.48
N LEU A 221 9.00 5.60 -12.93
CA LEU A 221 8.45 4.26 -13.15
C LEU A 221 7.97 4.08 -14.58
N GLU A 222 7.34 5.11 -15.16
CA GLU A 222 6.96 5.12 -16.57
C GLU A 222 8.19 5.01 -17.47
N ALA A 223 9.20 5.86 -17.25
CA ALA A 223 10.49 5.78 -17.93
C ALA A 223 11.11 4.37 -17.81
N TRP A 224 11.11 3.82 -16.59
CA TRP A 224 11.65 2.49 -16.35
C TRP A 224 10.95 1.43 -17.20
N ASN A 225 9.62 1.42 -17.23
CA ASN A 225 8.86 0.46 -18.01
C ASN A 225 9.09 0.66 -19.51
N THR A 226 9.09 1.88 -20.01
CA THR A 226 9.37 2.20 -21.42
C THR A 226 10.72 1.67 -21.90
N PHE A 227 11.77 1.77 -21.08
CA PHE A 227 13.12 1.34 -21.47
C PHE A 227 13.46 -0.12 -21.13
N HIS A 228 12.78 -0.74 -20.15
CA HIS A 228 13.13 -2.09 -19.66
C HIS A 228 12.08 -3.16 -19.87
N GLU A 229 10.80 -2.82 -20.04
CA GLU A 229 9.84 -3.75 -20.63
C GLU A 229 10.13 -3.77 -22.14
N ALA A 230 11.12 -4.58 -22.52
CA ALA A 230 11.39 -4.89 -23.91
C ALA A 230 10.07 -5.16 -24.63
N PRO A 231 9.85 -4.65 -25.85
CA PRO A 231 8.62 -4.90 -26.58
C PRO A 231 8.45 -6.41 -26.65
N THR A 232 7.53 -6.95 -25.87
CA THR A 232 7.09 -8.32 -25.99
C THR A 232 6.69 -8.45 -27.45
N LYS A 233 7.50 -9.21 -28.20
CA LYS A 233 7.39 -9.50 -29.64
C LYS A 233 5.97 -9.21 -30.11
N PRO A 234 5.73 -8.29 -31.06
CA PRO A 234 4.39 -8.06 -31.55
C PRO A 234 3.79 -9.42 -31.93
N ALA A 235 2.65 -9.73 -31.31
CA ALA A 235 1.83 -10.88 -31.61
C ALA A 235 1.32 -10.71 -33.05
N GLY A 236 2.18 -11.04 -34.01
CA GLY A 236 2.02 -10.66 -35.41
C GLY A 236 3.01 -11.40 -36.30
N ALA A 237 3.20 -12.69 -36.02
CA ALA A 237 3.87 -13.61 -36.93
C ALA A 237 3.01 -14.86 -37.20
N ASP A 238 1.68 -14.70 -37.24
CA ASP A 238 0.83 -15.60 -38.04
C ASP A 238 1.01 -15.23 -39.52
N ARG A 239 2.18 -15.57 -40.08
CA ARG A 239 2.33 -15.75 -41.52
C ARG A 239 1.48 -16.96 -41.90
N LYS A 240 0.19 -16.72 -42.14
CA LYS A 240 -0.72 -17.66 -42.78
C LYS A 240 -0.11 -18.05 -44.13
N THR A 241 0.50 -19.23 -44.11
CA THR A 241 1.19 -19.84 -45.23
C THR A 241 0.17 -20.14 -46.32
N ALA A 242 0.53 -19.84 -47.57
CA ALA A 242 -0.26 -20.20 -48.74
C ALA A 242 -0.59 -21.70 -48.76
N PRO A 243 -1.76 -22.11 -49.29
CA PRO A 243 -2.15 -23.51 -49.36
C PRO A 243 -1.36 -24.20 -50.50
N ALA A 244 -0.52 -25.18 -50.15
CA ALA A 244 0.09 -26.11 -51.09
C ALA A 244 -0.43 -27.53 -50.83
N PRO A 245 -0.48 -28.39 -51.87
CA PRO A 245 -1.51 -29.41 -52.04
C PRO A 245 -1.27 -30.69 -51.23
N ARG A 246 -2.39 -31.34 -50.97
CA ARG A 246 -2.59 -32.66 -50.36
C ARG A 246 -1.65 -33.73 -50.96
N PRO A 247 -0.93 -34.49 -50.11
CA PRO A 247 -0.57 -35.86 -50.42
C PRO A 247 -1.32 -36.84 -49.51
N THR A 248 -1.68 -37.94 -50.14
CA THR A 248 -2.42 -39.09 -49.63
C THR A 248 -1.65 -39.91 -48.58
N ALA A 249 -2.44 -40.48 -47.67
CA ALA A 249 -2.21 -41.63 -46.79
C ALA A 249 -0.85 -42.38 -46.85
N SER A 250 -0.25 -42.63 -45.69
CA SER A 250 0.13 -43.99 -45.25
C SER A 250 0.68 -44.02 -43.80
N THR A 251 -0.02 -44.76 -42.94
CA THR A 251 0.49 -45.81 -42.03
C THR A 251 1.84 -45.64 -41.34
N LYS A 252 1.84 -45.48 -40.00
CA LYS A 252 2.50 -46.36 -38.99
C LYS A 252 2.69 -45.65 -37.64
N SER A 253 1.93 -46.10 -36.64
CA SER A 253 2.38 -46.14 -35.23
C SER A 253 3.19 -47.44 -34.99
N PRO A 254 3.88 -47.67 -33.85
CA PRO A 254 4.41 -46.76 -32.82
C PRO A 254 5.92 -47.03 -32.53
N LYS A 255 6.58 -46.20 -31.71
CA LYS A 255 7.83 -46.60 -31.03
C LYS A 255 7.82 -46.11 -29.57
N PRO A 256 7.96 -46.98 -28.57
CA PRO A 256 7.97 -46.57 -27.16
C PRO A 256 9.33 -45.96 -26.81
N LEU A 257 9.31 -44.75 -26.25
CA LEU A 257 10.48 -44.08 -25.71
C LEU A 257 10.80 -44.66 -24.32
N LYS A 258 12.07 -45.04 -24.18
CA LYS A 258 12.70 -45.60 -22.99
C LYS A 258 12.55 -44.64 -21.81
N ARG A 259 12.18 -45.20 -20.64
CA ARG A 259 12.34 -44.56 -19.33
C ARG A 259 13.80 -44.19 -19.15
N LEU A 260 14.05 -42.93 -18.83
CA LEU A 260 15.35 -42.40 -18.43
C LEU A 260 15.45 -42.58 -16.91
N ASP A 261 16.49 -43.28 -16.48
CA ASP A 261 16.78 -43.59 -15.08
C ASP A 261 17.00 -42.32 -14.25
N ASP A 262 16.35 -42.27 -13.09
CA ASP A 262 16.53 -41.26 -12.06
C ASP A 262 17.92 -41.38 -11.41
N PRO A 263 18.75 -40.32 -11.36
CA PRO A 263 19.93 -40.31 -10.52
C PRO A 263 19.51 -40.08 -9.06
N LYS A 264 19.74 -41.12 -8.23
CA LYS A 264 19.91 -41.06 -6.78
C LYS A 264 20.65 -39.77 -6.38
N SER A 265 19.94 -38.83 -5.74
CA SER A 265 20.57 -37.72 -5.04
C SER A 265 20.61 -38.05 -3.55
N ASP A 266 21.77 -38.52 -3.12
CA ASP A 266 22.20 -38.53 -1.72
C ASP A 266 22.25 -37.09 -1.21
N ARG A 267 21.19 -36.64 -0.53
CA ARG A 267 21.27 -35.47 0.37
C ARG A 267 21.32 -35.98 1.81
N GLY A 268 22.54 -36.02 2.34
CA GLY A 268 22.80 -36.26 3.75
C GLY A 268 22.19 -35.19 4.66
N PRO A 269 22.02 -35.49 5.95
CA PRO A 269 21.35 -34.62 6.91
C PRO A 269 22.15 -33.34 7.16
N VAL A 270 21.55 -32.20 6.83
CA VAL A 270 22.06 -30.86 7.17
C VAL A 270 21.97 -30.68 8.69
N GLN A 271 23.13 -30.60 9.35
CA GLN A 271 23.22 -30.29 10.77
C GLN A 271 22.65 -28.89 11.04
N ALA A 272 21.69 -28.81 11.95
CA ALA A 272 21.13 -27.57 12.43
C ALA A 272 22.18 -26.75 13.22
N PRO A 273 22.31 -25.43 12.98
CA PRO A 273 23.21 -24.59 13.74
C PRO A 273 22.72 -24.41 15.19
N LYS A 274 23.64 -24.59 16.15
CA LYS A 274 23.40 -24.37 17.58
C LYS A 274 23.00 -22.91 17.87
N PRO A 275 21.99 -22.67 18.73
CA PRO A 275 21.63 -21.32 19.16
C PRO A 275 22.73 -20.74 20.08
N LYS A 276 23.20 -19.53 19.75
CA LYS A 276 24.06 -18.72 20.63
C LYS A 276 23.20 -18.15 21.77
N SER A 277 23.56 -18.46 23.01
CA SER A 277 22.93 -17.91 24.21
C SER A 277 23.05 -16.39 24.27
N PRO A 278 22.00 -15.66 24.68
CA PRO A 278 22.07 -14.22 24.88
C PRO A 278 22.91 -13.89 26.12
N ARG A 279 23.82 -12.93 25.94
CA ARG A 279 24.69 -12.37 26.98
C ARG A 279 23.84 -11.47 27.88
N SER A 280 23.73 -11.82 29.15
CA SER A 280 22.98 -11.07 30.16
C SER A 280 23.78 -9.84 30.62
N ASP A 281 23.53 -8.68 30.02
CA ASP A 281 24.00 -7.41 30.56
C ASP A 281 22.94 -6.82 31.49
N SER A 282 23.20 -6.91 32.80
CA SER A 282 22.40 -6.26 33.85
C SER A 282 22.90 -4.82 34.06
N PRO A 283 22.03 -3.80 33.96
CA PRO A 283 22.42 -2.43 34.31
C PRO A 283 22.43 -2.21 35.83
N LYS A 284 23.58 -1.74 36.34
CA LYS A 284 23.76 -1.25 37.70
C LYS A 284 22.84 -0.06 37.97
N ARG A 285 21.88 -0.21 38.88
CA ARG A 285 21.17 0.90 39.53
C ARG A 285 22.13 1.65 40.45
N THR A 286 22.48 2.88 40.11
CA THR A 286 23.03 3.84 41.06
C THR A 286 21.89 4.65 41.67
N ALA A 287 21.64 4.44 42.96
CA ALA A 287 20.79 5.32 43.76
C ALA A 287 21.59 6.55 44.18
N LYS A 288 21.07 7.75 43.90
CA LYS A 288 21.53 8.99 44.53
C LYS A 288 20.53 9.37 45.62
N LYS A 289 21.07 9.59 46.83
CA LYS A 289 20.44 10.28 47.95
C LYS A 289 20.26 11.76 47.63
#